data_AF-A0A350LPZ9-F1
#
_entry.id   AF-A0A350LPZ9-F1
#
_cell.length_a   1.000
_cell.length_b   1.000
_cell.length_c   1.000
_cell.angle_alpha   90.00
_cell.angle_beta   90.00
_cell.angle_gamma   90.00
#
_symmetry.space_group_name_H-M   'P 1'
#
loop_
_entity.id
_entity.type
_entity.pdbx_description
1 polymer ?
#
loop_
_entity_poly.entity_id
_entity_poly.type
_entity_poly.pdbx_seq_one_letter_code
_entity_poly.pdbx_strand_id
1 'polypeptide(L)'
;MTEDDKNDDLERYVRIMNKGHGYAGVFNYDNSDDKRIVEKRTIEEWRASIEAEFGIEMDTPQPNPNDPPDFFVSIRGQRFTVELVQLVEQEHKRRATKDEMPFAGQLFLDMQWSRERLISKLHELIFKKGEKYKKAELEIDVLLIHTAETWLTSTEARSWLEDVSIKTHPSIRTVSLLFDYEPGRRVDHWPLLPVYGELA
;
A
#
# COMPACT_ATOMS: atom_id res chain seq x y z
N MET A 1 5.83 31.90 -2.57
CA MET A 1 5.54 31.09 -3.77
C MET A 1 4.93 32.00 -4.81
N THR A 2 5.70 32.31 -5.83
CA THR A 2 5.23 33.01 -7.03
C THR A 2 4.35 32.06 -7.88
N GLU A 3 3.68 32.56 -8.90
CA GLU A 3 2.92 31.70 -9.83
C GLU A 3 3.83 30.77 -10.65
N ASP A 4 5.05 31.23 -10.97
CA ASP A 4 6.08 30.42 -11.63
C ASP A 4 6.49 29.21 -10.77
N ASP A 5 6.71 29.39 -9.46
CA ASP A 5 7.05 28.28 -8.54
C ASP A 5 5.95 27.19 -8.52
N LYS A 6 4.67 27.60 -8.62
CA LYS A 6 3.53 26.65 -8.60
C LYS A 6 3.43 25.84 -9.88
N ASN A 7 3.84 26.42 -11.02
CA ASN A 7 3.78 25.75 -12.31
C ASN A 7 4.87 24.68 -12.40
N ASP A 8 6.08 24.98 -11.92
CA ASP A 8 7.20 24.03 -11.85
C ASP A 8 6.89 22.82 -10.94
N ASP A 9 6.24 23.07 -9.80
CA ASP A 9 5.81 22.01 -8.87
C ASP A 9 4.75 21.10 -9.48
N LEU A 10 3.79 21.66 -10.23
CA LEU A 10 2.76 20.89 -10.92
C LEU A 10 3.35 20.04 -12.05
N GLU A 11 4.23 20.61 -12.88
CA GLU A 11 4.91 19.87 -13.95
C GLU A 11 5.74 18.72 -13.39
N ARG A 12 6.46 18.95 -12.28
CA ARG A 12 7.20 17.91 -11.57
C ARG A 12 6.28 16.81 -11.06
N TYR A 13 5.15 17.16 -10.44
CA TYR A 13 4.20 16.18 -9.94
C TYR A 13 3.58 15.33 -11.07
N VAL A 14 3.17 15.98 -12.17
CA VAL A 14 2.65 15.32 -13.37
C VAL A 14 3.70 14.37 -13.94
N ARG A 15 4.98 14.76 -13.98
CA ARG A 15 6.07 13.89 -14.43
C ARG A 15 6.23 12.66 -13.52
N ILE A 16 6.19 12.83 -12.20
CA ILE A 16 6.32 11.74 -11.23
C ILE A 16 5.16 10.74 -11.38
N MET A 17 3.94 11.26 -11.42
CA MET A 17 2.72 10.44 -11.59
C MET A 17 2.75 9.64 -12.89
N ASN A 18 3.24 10.22 -13.99
CA ASN A 18 3.28 9.56 -15.30
C ASN A 18 4.51 8.68 -15.54
N LYS A 19 5.43 8.53 -14.57
CA LYS A 19 6.55 7.58 -14.71
C LYS A 19 6.06 6.16 -14.96
N GLY A 20 6.71 5.47 -15.88
CA GLY A 20 6.29 4.12 -16.29
C GLY A 20 4.89 4.09 -16.88
N HIS A 21 4.53 5.09 -17.70
CA HIS A 21 3.20 5.26 -18.29
C HIS A 21 2.06 5.30 -17.26
N GLY A 22 2.33 5.83 -16.06
CA GLY A 22 1.33 5.94 -14.99
C GLY A 22 1.18 4.69 -14.11
N TYR A 23 1.95 3.63 -14.36
CA TYR A 23 1.89 2.42 -13.53
C TYR A 23 2.27 2.71 -12.07
N ALA A 24 1.34 2.40 -11.16
CA ALA A 24 1.41 2.74 -9.74
C ALA A 24 1.72 4.23 -9.47
N GLY A 25 1.24 5.13 -10.35
CA GLY A 25 1.54 6.55 -10.36
C GLY A 25 1.35 7.23 -9.01
N VAL A 26 0.26 6.91 -8.30
CA VAL A 26 -0.09 7.44 -6.98
C VAL A 26 0.96 7.18 -5.90
N PHE A 27 1.84 6.20 -6.11
CA PHE A 27 2.91 5.80 -5.21
C PHE A 27 4.31 6.09 -5.77
N ASN A 28 4.43 6.79 -6.90
CA ASN A 28 5.71 7.22 -7.43
C ASN A 28 6.28 8.40 -6.62
N TYR A 29 7.59 8.41 -6.43
CA TYR A 29 8.32 9.48 -5.73
C TYR A 29 9.74 9.58 -6.28
N ASP A 30 10.35 10.77 -6.20
CA ASP A 30 11.72 11.01 -6.69
C ASP A 30 12.73 11.20 -5.57
N ASN A 31 12.28 11.65 -4.40
CA ASN A 31 13.11 11.88 -3.24
C ASN A 31 12.41 11.47 -1.93
N SER A 32 13.10 11.65 -0.81
CA SER A 32 12.60 11.31 0.52
C SER A 32 11.37 12.11 0.94
N ASP A 33 11.24 13.35 0.48
CA ASP A 33 10.12 14.21 0.86
C ASP A 33 8.85 13.83 0.09
N ASP A 34 8.97 13.53 -1.20
CA ASP A 34 7.89 12.93 -1.99
C ASP A 34 7.43 11.61 -1.37
N LYS A 35 8.39 10.75 -0.96
CA LYS A 35 8.10 9.48 -0.29
C LYS A 35 7.29 9.71 0.98
N ARG A 36 7.69 10.65 1.83
CA ARG A 36 6.95 11.01 3.06
C ARG A 36 5.55 11.51 2.76
N ILE A 37 5.36 12.26 1.68
CA ILE A 37 4.02 12.73 1.25
C ILE A 37 3.16 11.54 0.85
N VAL A 38 3.69 10.60 0.06
CA VAL A 38 2.99 9.38 -0.34
C VAL A 38 2.61 8.55 0.88
N GLU A 39 3.56 8.28 1.78
CA GLU A 39 3.33 7.51 3.01
C GLU A 39 2.28 8.15 3.91
N LYS A 40 2.36 9.48 4.09
CA LYS A 40 1.36 10.24 4.86
C LYS A 40 -0.04 10.16 4.23
N ARG A 41 -0.15 10.24 2.90
CA ARG A 41 -1.43 10.07 2.22
C ARG A 41 -1.96 8.66 2.40
N THR A 42 -1.12 7.64 2.21
CA THR A 42 -1.51 6.23 2.39
C THR A 42 -2.02 5.93 3.79
N ILE A 43 -1.36 6.43 4.85
CA ILE A 43 -1.80 6.17 6.23
C ILE A 43 -3.09 6.92 6.60
N GLU A 44 -3.30 8.13 6.07
CA GLU A 44 -4.56 8.86 6.28
C GLU A 44 -5.72 8.21 5.50
N GLU A 45 -5.47 7.73 4.28
CA GLU A 45 -6.46 6.93 3.53
C GLU A 45 -6.81 5.65 4.29
N TRP A 46 -5.82 4.92 4.82
CA TRP A 46 -6.10 3.75 5.65
C TRP A 46 -6.95 4.07 6.88
N ARG A 47 -6.65 5.17 7.57
CA ARG A 47 -7.44 5.65 8.71
C ARG A 47 -8.89 5.95 8.31
N ALA A 48 -9.12 6.59 7.17
CA ALA A 48 -10.47 6.84 6.69
C ALA A 48 -11.19 5.55 6.26
N SER A 49 -10.48 4.66 5.56
CA SER A 49 -11.01 3.38 5.11
C SER A 49 -11.38 2.46 6.27
N ILE A 50 -10.61 2.44 7.35
CA ILE A 50 -10.89 1.54 8.47
C ILE A 50 -12.11 1.98 9.29
N GLU A 51 -12.32 3.30 9.39
CA GLU A 51 -13.54 3.87 9.97
C GLU A 51 -14.75 3.52 9.07
N ALA A 52 -14.62 3.70 7.76
CA ALA A 52 -15.70 3.44 6.81
C ALA A 52 -16.08 1.96 6.70
N GLU A 53 -15.11 1.05 6.71
CA GLU A 53 -15.34 -0.40 6.49
C GLU A 53 -15.63 -1.14 7.80
N PHE A 54 -15.08 -0.69 8.94
CA PHE A 54 -15.14 -1.42 10.23
C PHE A 54 -15.65 -0.59 11.41
N GLY A 55 -15.90 0.71 11.24
CA GLY A 55 -16.33 1.60 12.33
C GLY A 55 -15.25 1.83 13.40
N ILE A 56 -13.98 1.64 13.05
CA ILE A 56 -12.85 1.82 13.97
C ILE A 56 -12.30 3.24 13.81
N GLU A 57 -12.60 4.10 14.77
CA GLU A 57 -12.03 5.45 14.83
C GLU A 57 -10.57 5.42 15.33
N MET A 58 -9.70 6.13 14.62
CA MET A 58 -8.30 6.32 14.97
C MET A 58 -7.96 7.78 15.17
N ASP A 59 -7.03 8.04 16.09
CA ASP A 59 -6.37 9.33 16.19
C ASP A 59 -5.49 9.62 14.96
N THR A 60 -5.06 10.88 14.83
CA THR A 60 -4.18 11.29 13.73
C THR A 60 -2.85 10.53 13.76
N PRO A 61 -2.44 9.86 12.67
CA PRO A 61 -1.19 9.12 12.60
C PRO A 61 0.03 9.98 12.89
N GLN A 62 0.96 9.42 13.67
CA GLN A 62 2.21 10.07 14.05
C GLN A 62 3.38 9.39 13.33
N PRO A 63 4.12 10.09 12.45
CA PRO A 63 5.27 9.51 11.78
C PRO A 63 6.40 9.22 12.76
N ASN A 64 7.16 8.15 12.54
CA ASN A 64 8.36 7.84 13.32
C ASN A 64 9.62 8.30 12.57
N PRO A 65 10.35 9.32 13.07
CA PRO A 65 11.57 9.77 12.42
C PRO A 65 12.74 8.77 12.49
N ASN A 66 12.63 7.75 13.35
CA ASN A 66 13.67 6.76 13.61
C ASN A 66 13.33 5.35 13.09
N ASP A 67 12.38 5.23 12.14
CA ASP A 67 11.91 3.98 11.47
C ASP A 67 12.91 2.82 11.57
N PRO A 68 12.51 1.63 12.11
CA PRO A 68 11.12 1.11 12.26
C PRO A 68 10.38 1.35 13.59
N PRO A 69 9.01 1.36 13.60
CA PRO A 69 8.06 1.27 12.46
C PRO A 69 7.88 2.62 11.74
N ASP A 70 7.16 2.67 10.62
CA ASP A 70 6.91 3.92 9.88
C ASP A 70 6.01 4.92 10.64
N PHE A 71 4.92 4.43 11.25
CA PHE A 71 3.93 5.25 11.95
C PHE A 71 3.50 4.66 13.30
N PHE A 72 2.94 5.52 14.12
CA PHE A 72 2.15 5.17 15.29
C PHE A 72 0.73 5.71 15.14
N VAL A 73 -0.27 4.90 15.50
CA VAL A 73 -1.66 5.32 15.60
C VAL A 73 -2.22 4.97 16.96
N SER A 74 -3.30 5.62 17.36
CA SER A 74 -3.99 5.30 18.61
C SER A 74 -5.45 4.93 18.34
N ILE A 75 -5.90 3.83 18.94
CA ILE A 75 -7.29 3.36 18.91
C ILE A 75 -7.73 3.25 20.36
N ARG A 76 -8.77 4.00 20.76
CA ARG A 76 -9.30 4.02 22.15
C ARG A 76 -8.19 4.23 23.20
N GLY A 77 -7.20 5.07 22.89
CA GLY A 77 -6.08 5.38 23.78
C GLY A 77 -4.96 4.33 23.82
N GLN A 78 -5.10 3.18 23.16
CA GLN A 78 -4.01 2.22 22.97
C GLN A 78 -3.21 2.59 21.73
N ARG A 79 -1.88 2.64 21.87
CA ARG A 79 -0.95 2.93 20.79
C ARG A 79 -0.61 1.66 20.00
N PHE A 80 -0.64 1.76 18.68
CA PHE A 80 -0.31 0.71 17.73
C PHE A 80 0.83 1.17 16.82
N THR A 81 1.66 0.22 16.43
CA THR A 81 2.75 0.38 15.47
C THR A 81 2.29 -0.04 14.08
N VAL A 82 2.57 0.80 13.07
CA VAL A 82 2.14 0.56 11.69
C VAL A 82 3.34 0.64 10.75
N GLU A 83 3.57 -0.43 10.01
CA GLU A 83 4.56 -0.53 8.94
C GLU A 83 3.84 -0.49 7.58
N LEU A 84 4.33 0.35 6.67
CA LEU A 84 3.87 0.40 5.29
C LEU A 84 4.72 -0.50 4.40
N VAL A 85 4.06 -1.17 3.47
CA VAL A 85 4.74 -1.86 2.37
C VAL A 85 3.93 -1.79 1.09
N GLN A 86 4.61 -1.45 0.00
CA GLN A 86 3.99 -1.39 -1.30
C GLN A 86 4.01 -2.78 -1.97
N LEU A 87 2.84 -3.27 -2.37
CA LEU A 87 2.70 -4.38 -3.30
C LEU A 87 2.66 -3.81 -4.72
N VAL A 88 3.85 -3.66 -5.31
CA VAL A 88 4.01 -3.34 -6.74
C VAL A 88 5.17 -4.13 -7.32
N GLU A 89 4.93 -4.81 -8.43
CA GLU A 89 5.94 -5.62 -9.11
C GLU A 89 7.05 -4.72 -9.71
N GLN A 90 8.23 -4.79 -9.10
CA GLN A 90 9.37 -3.94 -9.48
C GLN A 90 9.85 -4.21 -10.91
N GLU A 91 9.77 -5.47 -11.38
CA GLU A 91 10.14 -5.79 -12.75
C GLU A 91 9.16 -5.18 -13.77
N HIS A 92 7.86 -5.19 -13.48
CA HIS A 92 6.86 -4.53 -14.33
C HIS A 92 7.09 -3.02 -14.36
N LYS A 93 7.39 -2.42 -13.20
CA LYS A 93 7.72 -0.99 -13.10
C LYS A 93 8.96 -0.63 -13.93
N ARG A 94 9.98 -1.49 -13.89
CA ARG A 94 11.20 -1.35 -14.70
C ARG A 94 10.91 -1.43 -16.20
N ARG A 95 10.09 -2.40 -16.62
CA ARG A 95 9.67 -2.57 -18.02
C ARG A 95 8.82 -1.41 -18.51
N ALA A 96 7.89 -0.94 -17.69
CA ALA A 96 7.08 0.23 -17.98
C ALA A 96 7.92 1.51 -18.16
N THR A 97 9.03 1.62 -17.43
CA THR A 97 9.97 2.74 -17.59
C THR A 97 10.83 2.60 -18.86
N LYS A 98 10.84 1.44 -19.51
CA LYS A 98 11.52 1.14 -20.77
C LYS A 98 10.55 1.06 -21.96
N ASP A 99 9.49 1.87 -21.92
CA ASP A 99 8.49 2.02 -22.97
C ASP A 99 7.59 0.80 -23.25
N GLU A 100 7.55 -0.20 -22.37
CA GLU A 100 6.50 -1.22 -22.41
C GLU A 100 5.20 -0.68 -21.80
N MET A 101 4.06 -0.94 -22.45
CA MET A 101 2.78 -0.37 -22.05
C MET A 101 2.07 -1.26 -21.00
N PRO A 102 1.70 -0.74 -19.81
CA PRO A 102 0.97 -1.50 -18.79
C PRO A 102 -0.45 -1.92 -19.22
N PHE A 103 -0.98 -1.29 -20.27
CA PHE A 103 -2.34 -1.46 -20.77
C PHE A 103 -2.41 -2.08 -22.16
N ALA A 104 -1.27 -2.49 -22.75
CA ALA A 104 -1.23 -3.22 -24.02
C ALA A 104 0.05 -4.07 -24.18
N GLY A 105 0.00 -5.10 -25.03
CA GLY A 105 1.18 -5.90 -25.36
C GLY A 105 1.59 -6.88 -24.25
N GLN A 106 2.87 -7.28 -24.24
CA GLN A 106 3.35 -8.36 -23.36
C GLN A 106 3.32 -7.98 -21.87
N LEU A 107 3.70 -6.74 -21.54
CA LEU A 107 3.65 -6.28 -20.15
C LEU A 107 2.23 -6.34 -19.58
N PHE A 108 1.22 -5.92 -20.34
CA PHE A 108 -0.19 -6.04 -19.93
C PHE A 108 -0.59 -7.50 -19.61
N LEU A 109 -0.15 -8.47 -20.43
CA LEU A 109 -0.41 -9.88 -20.17
C LEU A 109 0.32 -10.38 -18.92
N ASP A 110 1.55 -9.94 -18.71
CA ASP A 110 2.37 -10.33 -17.55
C ASP A 110 1.89 -9.67 -16.26
N MET A 111 1.17 -8.54 -16.35
CA MET A 111 0.57 -7.83 -15.21
C MET A 111 -0.75 -8.42 -14.73
N GLN A 112 -1.30 -9.42 -15.43
CA GLN A 112 -2.51 -10.09 -14.97
C GLN A 112 -2.26 -10.81 -13.64
N TRP A 113 -3.20 -10.66 -12.71
CA TRP A 113 -3.14 -11.33 -11.43
C TRP A 113 -3.90 -12.64 -11.46
N SER A 114 -3.34 -13.65 -10.79
CA SER A 114 -4.04 -14.87 -10.42
C SER A 114 -4.11 -14.95 -8.90
N ARG A 115 -5.02 -15.79 -8.39
CA ARG A 115 -5.11 -16.11 -6.97
C ARG A 115 -3.77 -16.55 -6.41
N GLU A 116 -3.12 -17.52 -7.04
CA GLU A 116 -1.84 -18.10 -6.58
C GLU A 116 -0.74 -17.03 -6.51
N ARG A 117 -0.72 -16.13 -7.51
CA ARG A 117 0.22 -15.01 -7.54
C ARG A 117 -0.01 -14.05 -6.38
N LEU A 118 -1.26 -13.64 -6.12
CA LEU A 118 -1.61 -12.78 -5.00
C LEU A 118 -1.16 -13.40 -3.68
N ILE A 119 -1.55 -14.64 -3.43
CA ILE A 119 -1.22 -15.33 -2.18
C ILE A 119 0.30 -15.46 -2.01
N SER A 120 1.01 -15.84 -3.08
CA SER A 120 2.47 -15.95 -3.04
C SER A 120 3.15 -14.62 -2.72
N LYS A 121 2.68 -13.52 -3.31
CA LYS A 121 3.24 -12.17 -3.08
C LYS A 121 2.94 -11.64 -1.69
N LEU A 122 1.72 -11.84 -1.18
CA LEU A 122 1.39 -11.50 0.20
C LEU A 122 2.29 -12.27 1.17
N HIS A 123 2.47 -13.57 0.97
CA HIS A 123 3.37 -14.40 1.79
C HIS A 123 4.80 -13.87 1.73
N GLU A 124 5.32 -13.57 0.54
CA GLU A 124 6.67 -13.01 0.36
C GLU A 124 6.85 -11.71 1.16
N LEU A 125 5.92 -10.76 1.04
CA LEU A 125 5.99 -9.47 1.73
C LEU A 125 5.90 -9.62 3.25
N ILE A 126 4.93 -10.39 3.73
CA ILE A 126 4.69 -10.64 5.15
C ILE A 126 5.93 -11.27 5.78
N PHE A 127 6.48 -12.33 5.18
CA PHE A 127 7.64 -13.02 5.75
C PHE A 127 8.92 -12.21 5.62
N LYS A 128 9.11 -11.47 4.52
CA LYS A 128 10.27 -10.59 4.36
C LYS A 128 10.30 -9.49 5.43
N LYS A 129 9.17 -8.85 5.69
CA LYS A 129 9.06 -7.83 6.76
C LYS A 129 9.13 -8.50 8.14
N GLY A 130 8.42 -9.60 8.35
CA GLY A 130 8.42 -10.34 9.61
C GLY A 130 9.82 -10.76 10.04
N GLU A 131 10.61 -11.34 9.14
CA GLU A 131 11.99 -11.75 9.42
C GLU A 131 12.93 -10.54 9.63
N LYS A 132 12.67 -9.38 9.01
CA LYS A 132 13.39 -8.12 9.31
C LYS A 132 13.15 -7.70 10.76
N TYR A 133 11.89 -7.69 11.19
CA TYR A 133 11.50 -7.30 12.54
C TYR A 133 11.99 -8.28 13.61
N LYS A 134 11.88 -9.58 13.34
CA LYS A 134 12.42 -10.64 14.19
C LYS A 134 13.93 -10.50 14.41
N LYS A 135 14.71 -10.20 13.37
CA LYS A 135 16.17 -9.98 13.48
C LYS A 135 16.52 -8.74 14.30
N ALA A 136 15.63 -7.74 14.32
CA ALA A 136 15.76 -6.55 15.13
C ALA A 136 15.24 -6.74 16.56
N GLU A 137 14.70 -7.92 16.89
CA GLU A 137 14.02 -8.20 18.17
C GLU A 137 12.85 -7.23 18.45
N LEU A 138 12.13 -6.87 17.37
CA LEU A 138 10.98 -5.98 17.40
C LEU A 138 9.72 -6.70 16.90
N GLU A 139 8.56 -6.19 17.30
CA GLU A 139 7.24 -6.61 16.81
C GLU A 139 6.49 -5.40 16.27
N ILE A 140 5.57 -5.65 15.33
CA ILE A 140 4.62 -4.64 14.84
C ILE A 140 3.18 -5.12 14.98
N ASP A 141 2.31 -4.16 15.27
CA ASP A 141 0.88 -4.43 15.41
C ASP A 141 0.21 -4.56 14.04
N VAL A 142 0.58 -3.70 13.09
CA VAL A 142 -0.04 -3.64 11.76
C VAL A 142 1.01 -3.59 10.67
N LEU A 143 0.96 -4.54 9.74
CA LEU A 143 1.56 -4.39 8.43
C LEU A 143 0.47 -3.97 7.43
N LEU A 144 0.54 -2.73 6.95
CA LEU A 144 -0.33 -2.21 5.92
C LEU A 144 0.32 -2.39 4.55
N ILE A 145 -0.19 -3.36 3.80
CA ILE A 145 0.20 -3.60 2.41
C ILE A 145 -0.66 -2.69 1.55
N HIS A 146 -0.08 -1.81 0.73
CA HIS A 146 -0.84 -0.96 -0.18
C HIS A 146 -0.48 -1.24 -1.65
N THR A 147 -1.47 -1.19 -2.55
CA THR A 147 -1.31 -1.57 -3.96
C THR A 147 -2.02 -0.61 -4.92
N ALA A 148 -1.43 -0.44 -6.11
CA ALA A 148 -1.99 0.33 -7.23
C ALA A 148 -1.83 -0.50 -8.53
N GLU A 149 -1.98 -1.80 -8.39
CA GLU A 149 -1.86 -2.78 -9.47
C GLU A 149 -3.12 -2.73 -10.36
N THR A 150 -2.96 -2.33 -11.62
CA THR A 150 -4.06 -2.01 -12.55
C THR A 150 -5.02 -3.17 -12.82
N TRP A 151 -4.58 -4.42 -12.62
CA TRP A 151 -5.32 -5.64 -12.96
C TRP A 151 -5.54 -6.57 -11.76
N LEU A 152 -5.60 -5.97 -10.56
CA LEU A 152 -6.00 -6.64 -9.34
C LEU A 152 -7.05 -5.78 -8.65
N THR A 153 -8.31 -6.21 -8.68
CA THR A 153 -9.37 -5.49 -7.97
C THR A 153 -9.53 -6.01 -6.54
N SER A 154 -10.05 -5.15 -5.67
CA SER A 154 -10.39 -5.46 -4.29
C SER A 154 -11.48 -6.54 -4.19
N THR A 155 -12.37 -6.63 -5.19
CA THR A 155 -13.40 -7.66 -5.26
C THR A 155 -12.79 -9.03 -5.56
N GLU A 156 -11.88 -9.12 -6.54
CA GLU A 156 -11.15 -10.36 -6.83
C GLU A 156 -10.27 -10.78 -5.66
N ALA A 157 -9.49 -9.85 -5.11
CA ALA A 157 -8.63 -10.12 -3.97
C ALA A 157 -9.43 -10.61 -2.75
N ARG A 158 -10.59 -9.99 -2.46
CA ARG A 158 -11.48 -10.45 -1.37
C ARG A 158 -11.93 -11.88 -1.60
N SER A 159 -12.48 -12.19 -2.78
CA SER A 159 -12.92 -13.54 -3.13
C SER A 159 -11.78 -14.56 -3.03
N TRP A 160 -10.57 -14.19 -3.44
CA TRP A 160 -9.42 -15.08 -3.37
C TRP A 160 -8.90 -15.32 -1.95
N LEU A 161 -9.08 -14.35 -1.05
CA LEU A 161 -8.66 -14.41 0.36
C LEU A 161 -9.66 -15.17 1.24
N GLU A 162 -10.96 -15.15 0.92
CA GLU A 162 -12.01 -15.85 1.70
C GLU A 162 -11.73 -17.36 1.86
N ASP A 163 -11.15 -17.99 0.84
CA ASP A 163 -10.89 -19.43 0.79
C ASP A 163 -9.43 -19.82 1.14
N VAL A 164 -8.61 -18.90 1.68
CA VAL A 164 -7.18 -19.14 1.91
C VAL A 164 -6.79 -18.83 3.35
N SER A 165 -6.12 -19.79 3.99
CA SER A 165 -5.40 -19.52 5.23
C SER A 165 -4.01 -18.95 4.91
N ILE A 166 -3.85 -17.64 5.10
CA ILE A 166 -2.54 -16.99 5.01
C ILE A 166 -1.73 -17.36 6.25
N LYS A 167 -0.51 -17.85 6.02
CA LYS A 167 0.42 -18.16 7.11
C LYS A 167 0.82 -16.87 7.82
N THR A 168 0.60 -16.82 9.13
CA THR A 168 0.95 -15.68 9.97
C THR A 168 2.44 -15.67 10.30
N HIS A 169 2.99 -14.50 10.61
CA HIS A 169 4.35 -14.33 11.12
C HIS A 169 4.32 -13.80 12.56
N PRO A 170 5.06 -14.39 13.53
CA PRO A 170 4.97 -14.02 14.96
C PRO A 170 5.22 -12.53 15.26
N SER A 171 6.16 -11.90 14.55
CA SER A 171 6.47 -10.47 14.74
C SER A 171 5.45 -9.49 14.15
N ILE A 172 4.35 -9.98 13.56
CA ILE A 172 3.33 -9.15 12.90
C ILE A 172 1.95 -9.61 13.36
N ARG A 173 1.29 -8.79 14.19
CA ARG A 173 -0.01 -9.13 14.79
C ARG A 173 -1.15 -9.12 13.76
N THR A 174 -1.23 -8.11 12.91
CA THR A 174 -2.29 -7.97 11.90
C THR A 174 -1.72 -7.53 10.55
N VAL A 175 -2.39 -7.94 9.47
CA VAL A 175 -2.04 -7.54 8.10
C VAL A 175 -3.31 -7.12 7.37
N SER A 176 -3.26 -5.96 6.72
CA SER A 176 -4.33 -5.47 5.86
C SER A 176 -3.80 -5.10 4.48
N LEU A 177 -4.66 -5.25 3.47
CA LEU A 177 -4.40 -4.88 2.08
C LEU A 177 -5.27 -3.69 1.69
N LEU A 178 -4.63 -2.56 1.38
CA LEU A 178 -5.25 -1.32 0.94
C LEU A 178 -5.05 -1.15 -0.56
N PHE A 179 -6.12 -0.98 -1.30
CA PHE A 179 -6.12 -0.70 -2.74
C PHE A 179 -6.12 0.80 -2.96
N ASP A 180 -5.50 1.26 -4.05
CA ASP A 180 -5.76 2.61 -4.52
C ASP A 180 -7.21 2.76 -5.01
N TYR A 181 -7.54 3.96 -5.48
CA TYR A 181 -8.91 4.29 -5.86
C TYR A 181 -9.44 3.36 -6.96
N GLU A 182 -10.53 2.63 -6.65
CA GLU A 182 -11.25 1.79 -7.61
C GLU A 182 -12.54 2.50 -8.11
N PRO A 183 -12.57 2.96 -9.37
CA PRO A 183 -13.73 3.62 -9.93
C PRO A 183 -14.97 2.70 -9.92
N GLY A 184 -16.12 3.22 -9.50
CA GLY A 184 -17.40 2.51 -9.55
C GLY A 184 -17.83 1.83 -8.25
N ARG A 185 -16.99 1.80 -7.22
CA ARG A 185 -17.31 1.22 -5.90
C ARG A 185 -18.29 2.05 -5.05
N ARG A 186 -18.57 3.30 -5.46
CA ARG A 186 -19.47 4.25 -4.75
C ARG A 186 -19.11 4.48 -3.28
N VAL A 187 -17.84 4.34 -2.93
CA VAL A 187 -17.27 4.71 -1.64
C VAL A 187 -16.23 5.80 -1.85
N ASP A 188 -16.10 6.69 -0.87
CA ASP A 188 -15.21 7.85 -0.95
C ASP A 188 -13.78 7.55 -0.48
N HIS A 189 -13.50 6.29 -0.11
CA HIS A 189 -12.22 5.87 0.45
C HIS A 189 -11.67 4.62 -0.25
N TRP A 190 -10.36 4.42 -0.09
CA TRP A 190 -9.60 3.32 -0.65
C TRP A 190 -10.05 1.96 -0.10
N PRO A 191 -10.26 0.92 -0.92
CA PRO A 191 -10.69 -0.38 -0.43
C PRO A 191 -9.70 -1.02 0.54
N LEU A 192 -10.20 -1.45 1.70
CA LEU A 192 -9.41 -2.12 2.73
C LEU A 192 -9.91 -3.54 2.97
N LEU A 193 -9.01 -4.51 2.86
CA LEU A 193 -9.26 -5.92 3.12
C LEU A 193 -8.38 -6.42 4.27
N PRO A 194 -8.93 -7.14 5.26
CA PRO A 194 -8.10 -7.85 6.22
C PRO A 194 -7.47 -9.06 5.52
N VAL A 195 -6.16 -9.26 5.73
CA VAL A 195 -5.44 -10.45 5.24
C VAL A 195 -5.36 -11.49 6.35
N TYR A 196 -5.00 -11.07 7.56
CA TYR A 196 -5.18 -11.85 8.79
C TYR A 196 -5.15 -10.97 10.03
N GLY A 197 -5.63 -11.54 11.13
CA GLY A 197 -5.68 -10.87 12.43
C GLY A 197 -6.82 -9.86 12.50
N GLU A 198 -7.09 -9.38 13.70
CA GLU A 198 -8.15 -8.41 13.97
C GLU A 198 -7.57 -7.19 14.67
N LEU A 199 -7.94 -6.02 14.18
CA LEU A 199 -7.58 -4.75 14.78
C LEU A 199 -8.63 -4.38 15.83
N ALA A 200 -8.47 -4.99 17.02
CA ALA A 200 -9.29 -4.80 18.23
C ALA A 200 -10.69 -5.43 18.19
#